data_AF-A0A8E0VIE1-F1
#
_entry.id   AF-A0A8E0VIE1-F1
#
_cell.length_a   1.000
_cell.length_b   1.000
_cell.length_c   1.000
_cell.angle_alpha   90.00
_cell.angle_beta   90.00
_cell.angle_gamma   90.00
#
_symmetry.space_group_name_H-M   'P 1'
#
loop_
_entity.id
_entity.type
_entity.pdbx_description
1 polymer ?
#
loop_
_entity_poly.entity_id
_entity_poly.type
_entity_poly.pdbx_seq_one_letter_code
_entity_poly.pdbx_strand_id
1 'polypeptide(L)'
;MPNRVEHSPFFAYLIAICGGNCGDRGHCMKPDTCMCSDGVQRFSCEEEDWNEMQSDQAVAVRCVDNCNGHGTCENGICICDFGYGGPACKEELVSLCHTKLNRGLCERPLQQQTIGGNRTIKMTLEECCNSIGVAWGELCQQCRTSYCGRGYRQVDGTCRDIDECAIPGVCRRGQCVNDEGSFACKCPQGYTYDKDKLECNIAINVCELGRHECSPGGKCVNLMNGDYRCICNWRYHLSPDRKSCTPRRSFVFDICALYQNSVCENGVCIPRGSSYECICDEGFEASVDRKTCIHKIDICAVHRGQLCQNGECVSMGREYYCRCNPGYTPSYDRQSCVRELRLNV
;
A
#
# COMPACT_ATOMS: atom_id res chain seq x y z
N MET A 1 45.28 -62.33 18.81
CA MET A 1 43.90 -62.46 19.32
C MET A 1 42.99 -61.59 18.46
N PRO A 2 41.78 -62.01 18.07
CA PRO A 2 41.17 -63.32 18.29
C PRO A 2 40.92 -64.13 16.99
N ASN A 3 40.87 -65.45 17.20
CA ASN A 3 40.20 -66.46 16.39
C ASN A 3 38.68 -66.37 16.58
N ARG A 4 37.89 -66.64 15.52
CA ARG A 4 37.05 -67.85 15.48
C ARG A 4 36.40 -68.05 14.11
N VAL A 5 36.54 -69.29 13.65
CA VAL A 5 35.86 -69.94 12.54
C VAL A 5 34.47 -70.36 13.01
N GLU A 6 33.47 -70.27 12.14
CA GLU A 6 32.43 -71.31 12.05
C GLU A 6 31.77 -71.33 10.66
N HIS A 7 31.49 -72.56 10.22
CA HIS A 7 31.16 -73.00 8.87
C HIS A 7 29.69 -72.77 8.46
N SER A 8 29.50 -72.68 7.12
CA SER A 8 28.28 -72.88 6.30
C SER A 8 27.28 -73.92 6.82
N PRO A 9 25.97 -73.88 6.47
CA PRO A 9 25.55 -74.25 5.10
C PRO A 9 24.25 -73.59 4.57
N PHE A 10 23.90 -73.97 3.33
CA PHE A 10 22.64 -73.75 2.61
C PHE A 10 22.56 -72.50 1.73
N PHE A 11 23.21 -72.58 0.57
CA PHE A 11 22.59 -72.12 -0.67
C PHE A 11 21.23 -72.82 -0.83
N ALA A 12 20.17 -72.17 -0.39
CA ALA A 12 18.85 -72.45 -0.90
C ALA A 12 18.84 -71.94 -2.35
N TYR A 13 19.04 -72.86 -3.31
CA TYR A 13 18.65 -72.60 -4.69
C TYR A 13 17.17 -72.22 -4.66
N LEU A 14 16.86 -70.95 -4.88
CA LEU A 14 15.53 -70.53 -5.29
C LEU A 14 15.31 -71.14 -6.67
N ILE A 15 14.73 -72.34 -6.69
CA ILE A 15 14.20 -72.94 -7.90
C ILE A 15 13.10 -71.97 -8.37
N ALA A 16 13.33 -71.29 -9.49
CA ALA A 16 12.28 -70.52 -10.14
C ALA A 16 11.16 -71.50 -10.52
N ILE A 17 10.01 -71.40 -9.86
CA ILE A 17 8.83 -72.18 -10.22
C ILE A 17 8.18 -71.44 -11.40
N CYS A 18 8.46 -71.88 -12.62
CA CYS A 18 7.74 -71.42 -13.80
C CYS A 18 6.33 -72.06 -13.79
N GLY A 19 5.28 -71.24 -13.78
CA GLY A 19 3.89 -71.73 -13.79
C GLY A 19 3.50 -72.40 -15.11
N GLY A 20 4.16 -72.01 -16.22
CA GLY A 20 4.10 -72.71 -17.50
C GLY A 20 5.42 -73.44 -17.75
N ASN A 21 5.38 -74.77 -17.85
CA ASN A 21 6.54 -75.58 -18.26
C ASN A 21 7.19 -74.94 -19.51
N CYS A 22 8.48 -74.62 -19.46
CA CYS A 22 9.23 -73.99 -20.56
C CYS A 22 9.37 -74.88 -21.82
N GLY A 23 8.61 -75.97 -21.91
CA GLY A 23 8.80 -77.05 -22.87
C GLY A 23 10.18 -77.71 -22.76
N ASP A 24 10.46 -78.65 -23.66
CA ASP A 24 11.75 -79.36 -23.71
C ASP A 24 12.90 -78.54 -24.34
N ARG A 25 12.58 -77.32 -24.84
CA ARG A 25 13.50 -76.46 -25.60
C ARG A 25 13.89 -75.17 -24.88
N GLY A 26 13.62 -75.07 -23.58
CA GLY A 26 14.07 -73.95 -22.77
C GLY A 26 14.27 -74.29 -21.31
N HIS A 27 14.91 -73.40 -20.58
CA HIS A 27 15.08 -73.52 -19.14
C HIS A 27 14.52 -72.29 -18.43
N CYS A 28 13.87 -72.53 -17.29
CA CYS A 28 13.27 -71.49 -16.47
C CYS A 28 14.37 -70.59 -15.88
N MET A 29 14.27 -69.28 -16.11
CA MET A 29 15.19 -68.31 -15.52
C MET A 29 14.62 -67.63 -14.27
N LYS A 30 13.33 -67.28 -14.32
CA LYS A 30 12.56 -66.61 -13.27
C LYS A 30 11.07 -66.92 -13.48
N PRO A 31 10.17 -66.64 -12.51
CA PRO A 31 8.74 -66.92 -12.68
C PRO A 31 8.23 -66.35 -14.00
N ASP A 32 7.54 -67.20 -14.77
CA ASP A 32 6.93 -66.87 -16.07
C ASP A 32 7.92 -66.38 -17.14
N THR A 33 9.20 -66.75 -17.04
CA THR A 33 10.22 -66.44 -18.06
C THR A 33 11.18 -67.61 -18.29
N CYS A 34 11.17 -68.09 -19.53
CA CYS A 34 11.98 -69.17 -20.06
C CYS A 34 13.08 -68.61 -20.98
N MET A 35 14.30 -69.11 -20.86
CA MET A 35 15.35 -68.94 -21.87
C MET A 35 15.26 -70.10 -22.85
N CYS A 36 14.88 -69.81 -24.09
CA CYS A 36 14.74 -70.82 -25.13
C CYS A 36 16.09 -71.10 -25.81
N SER A 37 16.17 -72.24 -26.50
CA SER A 37 17.39 -72.70 -27.19
C SER A 37 17.87 -71.75 -28.30
N ASP A 38 17.01 -70.87 -28.78
CA ASP A 38 17.30 -69.79 -29.74
C ASP A 38 17.87 -68.53 -29.06
N GLY A 39 18.07 -68.54 -27.74
CA GLY A 39 18.63 -67.44 -26.96
C GLY A 39 17.64 -66.33 -26.61
N VAL A 40 16.34 -66.52 -26.91
CA VAL A 40 15.29 -65.53 -26.65
C VAL A 40 14.54 -65.87 -25.35
N GLN A 41 14.21 -64.84 -24.57
CA GLN A 41 13.39 -64.99 -23.37
C GLN A 41 11.89 -64.93 -23.74
N ARG A 42 11.14 -65.99 -23.43
CA ARG A 42 9.69 -66.12 -23.72
C ARG A 42 8.95 -66.76 -22.54
N PHE A 43 7.61 -66.77 -22.60
CA PHE A 43 6.79 -67.45 -21.59
C PHE A 43 6.74 -68.98 -21.77
N SER A 44 6.89 -69.48 -23.01
CA SER A 44 6.99 -70.91 -23.36
C SER A 44 7.88 -71.09 -24.60
N CYS A 45 8.50 -72.26 -24.76
CA CYS A 45 9.36 -72.61 -25.90
C CYS A 45 8.76 -73.70 -26.82
N GLU A 46 7.45 -73.92 -26.74
CA GLU A 46 6.72 -74.84 -27.63
C GLU A 46 6.28 -74.11 -28.91
N GLU A 47 6.35 -74.80 -30.05
CA GLU A 47 6.38 -74.19 -31.40
C GLU A 47 5.01 -73.91 -32.04
N GLU A 48 3.89 -74.18 -31.37
CA GLU A 48 2.57 -74.17 -32.04
C GLU A 48 1.76 -72.86 -31.95
N ASP A 49 2.25 -71.83 -31.26
CA ASP A 49 1.60 -70.49 -31.23
C ASP A 49 2.19 -69.49 -32.24
N TRP A 50 2.71 -69.95 -33.39
CA TRP A 50 3.36 -69.09 -34.40
C TRP A 50 2.65 -69.04 -35.76
N ASN A 51 1.38 -68.65 -35.74
CA ASN A 51 0.79 -67.92 -36.87
C ASN A 51 0.20 -66.58 -36.41
N GLU A 52 0.95 -65.82 -35.61
CA GLU A 52 0.77 -64.38 -35.51
C GLU A 52 2.11 -63.65 -35.41
N MET A 53 2.13 -62.49 -36.07
CA MET A 53 3.05 -61.36 -35.87
C MET A 53 4.47 -61.47 -36.46
N GLN A 54 4.56 -60.90 -37.67
CA GLN A 54 5.79 -60.42 -38.28
C GLN A 54 6.62 -59.56 -37.32
N SER A 55 7.94 -59.74 -37.41
CA SER A 55 9.01 -58.88 -36.89
C SER A 55 8.72 -57.39 -37.10
N ASP A 56 9.16 -56.58 -36.12
CA ASP A 56 9.29 -55.11 -36.12
C ASP A 56 8.05 -54.31 -35.67
N GLN A 57 7.79 -54.31 -34.36
CA GLN A 57 7.43 -53.10 -33.62
C GLN A 57 7.49 -53.40 -32.12
N ALA A 58 8.30 -52.64 -31.37
CA ALA A 58 7.92 -52.35 -30.01
C ALA A 58 6.46 -51.88 -30.06
N VAL A 59 5.53 -52.64 -29.47
CA VAL A 59 4.17 -52.13 -29.27
C VAL A 59 4.34 -50.97 -28.31
N ALA A 60 4.54 -49.77 -28.87
CA ALA A 60 4.39 -48.54 -28.14
C ALA A 60 3.01 -48.65 -27.50
N VAL A 61 2.95 -48.68 -26.17
CA VAL A 61 1.66 -48.64 -25.50
C VAL A 61 1.08 -47.26 -25.81
N ARG A 62 0.26 -47.19 -26.86
CA ARG A 62 -0.25 -45.92 -27.39
C ARG A 62 -1.37 -45.46 -26.48
N CYS A 63 -1.26 -44.24 -25.98
CA CYS A 63 -2.35 -43.62 -25.28
C CYS A 63 -3.46 -43.21 -26.25
N VAL A 64 -4.70 -43.23 -25.75
CA VAL A 64 -5.90 -42.82 -26.48
C VAL A 64 -5.71 -41.39 -26.99
N ASP A 65 -5.88 -41.19 -28.30
CA ASP A 65 -5.73 -39.91 -29.01
C ASP A 65 -4.44 -39.14 -28.68
N ASN A 66 -3.37 -39.86 -28.31
CA ASN A 66 -2.11 -39.26 -27.84
C ASN A 66 -2.33 -38.20 -26.73
N CYS A 67 -3.26 -38.47 -25.82
CA CYS A 67 -3.67 -37.58 -24.73
C CYS A 67 -4.16 -36.20 -25.20
N ASN A 68 -4.68 -36.12 -26.44
CA ASN A 68 -5.13 -34.89 -27.10
C ASN A 68 -4.10 -33.74 -27.06
N GLY A 69 -2.82 -34.04 -26.83
CA GLY A 69 -1.77 -33.03 -26.65
C GLY A 69 -1.80 -32.28 -25.30
N HIS A 70 -2.64 -32.71 -24.36
CA HIS A 70 -2.82 -32.13 -23.02
C HIS A 70 -2.36 -33.08 -21.91
N GLY A 71 -1.34 -33.88 -22.17
CA GLY A 71 -0.80 -34.79 -21.19
C GLY A 71 0.38 -35.60 -21.69
N THR A 72 1.01 -36.31 -20.77
CA THR A 72 2.11 -37.23 -21.07
C THR A 72 1.60 -38.66 -21.05
N CYS A 73 1.99 -39.44 -22.06
CA CYS A 73 1.64 -40.85 -22.15
C CYS A 73 2.64 -41.70 -21.35
N GLU A 74 2.18 -42.32 -20.27
CA GLU A 74 2.98 -43.25 -19.47
C GLU A 74 2.30 -44.63 -19.45
N ASN A 75 2.95 -45.62 -20.06
CA ASN A 75 2.46 -47.01 -20.11
C ASN A 75 1.01 -47.16 -20.61
N GLY A 76 0.59 -46.35 -21.59
CA GLY A 76 -0.77 -46.39 -22.15
C GLY A 76 -1.82 -45.61 -21.38
N ILE A 77 -1.44 -44.98 -20.28
CA ILE A 77 -2.29 -44.12 -19.47
C ILE A 77 -1.88 -42.67 -19.71
N CYS A 78 -2.87 -41.81 -19.96
CA CYS A 78 -2.63 -40.38 -20.05
C CYS A 78 -2.55 -39.75 -18.67
N ILE A 79 -1.41 -39.13 -18.38
CA ILE A 79 -1.23 -38.23 -17.24
C ILE A 79 -1.49 -36.81 -17.74
N CYS A 80 -2.66 -36.28 -17.40
CA CYS A 80 -3.10 -35.00 -17.94
C CYS A 80 -2.34 -33.81 -17.35
N ASP A 81 -2.07 -32.85 -18.22
CA ASP A 81 -1.60 -31.53 -17.83
C ASP A 81 -2.65 -30.83 -16.97
N PHE A 82 -2.19 -29.87 -16.17
CA PHE A 82 -3.06 -29.08 -15.32
C PHE A 82 -4.20 -28.45 -16.13
N GLY A 83 -5.42 -28.52 -15.59
CA GLY A 83 -6.62 -28.02 -16.27
C GLY A 83 -7.32 -29.03 -17.17
N TYR A 84 -6.74 -30.23 -17.39
CA TYR A 84 -7.33 -31.27 -18.23
C TYR A 84 -7.57 -32.57 -17.44
N GLY A 85 -8.55 -33.35 -17.91
CA GLY A 85 -8.98 -34.59 -17.26
C GLY A 85 -9.55 -35.62 -18.23
N GLY A 86 -9.95 -36.75 -17.64
CA GLY A 86 -10.44 -37.92 -18.35
C GLY A 86 -9.33 -38.83 -18.91
N PRO A 87 -9.68 -40.03 -19.42
CA PRO A 87 -8.70 -41.05 -19.84
C PRO A 87 -7.79 -40.63 -21.01
N ALA A 88 -8.21 -39.62 -21.77
CA ALA A 88 -7.50 -39.09 -22.93
C ALA A 88 -7.13 -37.60 -22.79
N CYS A 89 -7.30 -36.99 -21.61
CA CYS A 89 -7.04 -35.56 -21.36
C CYS A 89 -7.83 -34.60 -22.26
N LYS A 90 -9.03 -35.00 -22.66
CA LYS A 90 -9.92 -34.20 -23.51
C LYS A 90 -10.81 -33.27 -22.70
N GLU A 91 -11.05 -33.57 -21.43
CA GLU A 91 -12.01 -32.84 -20.61
C GLU A 91 -11.33 -31.61 -20.01
N GLU A 92 -11.82 -30.41 -20.34
CA GLU A 92 -11.39 -29.18 -19.68
C GLU A 92 -12.03 -29.11 -18.28
N LEU A 93 -11.18 -29.12 -17.26
CA LEU A 93 -11.61 -29.02 -15.87
C LEU A 93 -11.93 -27.57 -15.52
N VAL A 94 -12.94 -27.36 -14.68
CA VAL A 94 -13.31 -26.04 -14.16
C VAL A 94 -13.00 -25.93 -12.66
N SER A 95 -12.38 -24.83 -12.27
CA SER A 95 -12.04 -24.57 -10.87
C SER A 95 -11.98 -23.08 -10.55
N LEU A 96 -11.60 -22.75 -9.32
CA LEU A 96 -11.52 -21.37 -8.83
C LEU A 96 -10.49 -20.56 -9.60
N CYS A 97 -10.88 -19.40 -10.09
CA CYS A 97 -9.96 -18.42 -10.63
C CYS A 97 -9.62 -17.36 -9.58
N HIS A 98 -8.34 -17.16 -9.31
CA HIS A 98 -7.85 -16.19 -8.32
C HIS A 98 -7.20 -15.00 -9.03
N THR A 99 -7.59 -13.80 -8.63
CA THR A 99 -7.13 -12.55 -9.27
C THR A 99 -5.96 -11.90 -8.53
N LYS A 100 -5.56 -12.46 -7.37
CA LYS A 100 -4.44 -11.97 -6.59
C LYS A 100 -3.62 -13.12 -6.03
N LEU A 101 -2.30 -12.93 -6.06
CA LEU A 101 -1.34 -13.81 -5.43
C LEU A 101 -0.57 -13.00 -4.37
N ASN A 102 -0.51 -13.50 -3.15
CA ASN A 102 0.22 -12.88 -2.06
C ASN A 102 1.22 -13.87 -1.49
N ARG A 103 2.51 -13.70 -1.82
CA ARG A 103 3.60 -14.60 -1.38
C ARG A 103 3.28 -16.09 -1.65
N GLY A 104 2.71 -16.38 -2.82
CA GLY A 104 2.34 -17.74 -3.22
C GLY A 104 0.96 -18.22 -2.72
N LEU A 105 0.27 -17.44 -1.90
CA LEU A 105 -1.11 -17.73 -1.48
C LEU A 105 -2.11 -17.11 -2.45
N CYS A 106 -3.05 -17.92 -2.91
CA CYS A 106 -4.16 -17.47 -3.73
C CYS A 106 -5.17 -16.70 -2.89
N GLU A 107 -5.43 -15.47 -3.28
CA GLU A 107 -6.44 -14.62 -2.66
C GLU A 107 -7.46 -14.21 -3.71
N ARG A 108 -8.64 -13.81 -3.24
CA ARG A 108 -9.67 -13.20 -4.07
C ARG A 108 -10.14 -14.12 -5.20
N PRO A 109 -10.72 -15.28 -4.85
CA PRO A 109 -11.39 -16.09 -5.85
C PRO A 109 -12.51 -15.25 -6.47
N LEU A 110 -12.70 -15.40 -7.78
CA LEU A 110 -13.71 -14.63 -8.49
C LEU A 110 -15.10 -14.95 -7.94
N GLN A 111 -15.89 -13.91 -7.65
CA GLN A 111 -17.19 -14.04 -7.02
C GLN A 111 -18.24 -13.20 -7.73
N GLN A 112 -19.42 -13.80 -7.90
CA GLN A 112 -20.65 -13.14 -8.34
C GLN A 112 -21.53 -12.86 -7.13
N GLN A 113 -22.08 -11.65 -7.04
CA GLN A 113 -23.06 -11.30 -6.02
C GLN A 113 -24.43 -11.83 -6.44
N THR A 114 -25.06 -12.66 -5.60
CA THR A 114 -26.41 -13.21 -5.81
C THR A 114 -27.31 -12.84 -4.64
N ILE A 115 -28.62 -13.02 -4.80
CA ILE A 115 -29.63 -12.73 -3.76
C ILE A 115 -29.34 -13.55 -2.48
N GLY A 116 -28.74 -14.74 -2.60
CA GLY A 116 -28.36 -15.61 -1.49
C GLY A 116 -26.94 -15.40 -0.95
N GLY A 117 -26.23 -14.34 -1.38
CA GLY A 117 -24.85 -14.06 -0.98
C GLY A 117 -23.85 -14.14 -2.14
N ASN A 118 -22.55 -14.18 -1.82
CA ASN A 118 -21.49 -14.27 -2.82
C ASN A 118 -21.27 -15.72 -3.26
N ARG A 119 -21.47 -15.99 -4.55
CA ARG A 119 -21.17 -17.29 -5.16
C ARG A 119 -19.83 -17.23 -5.87
N THR A 120 -18.95 -18.17 -5.55
CA THR A 120 -17.65 -18.29 -6.23
C THR A 120 -17.84 -18.84 -7.65
N ILE A 121 -17.14 -18.24 -8.60
CA ILE A 121 -17.19 -18.61 -10.02
C ILE A 121 -16.07 -19.60 -10.29
N LYS A 122 -16.42 -20.66 -11.04
CA LYS A 122 -15.47 -21.63 -11.57
C LYS A 122 -15.39 -21.47 -13.09
N MET A 123 -14.19 -21.60 -13.64
CA MET A 123 -13.90 -21.48 -15.07
C MET A 123 -12.72 -22.38 -15.43
N THR A 124 -12.43 -22.55 -16.71
CA THR A 124 -11.30 -23.38 -17.15
C THR A 124 -9.96 -22.71 -16.83
N LEU A 125 -8.87 -23.49 -16.90
CA LEU A 125 -7.52 -22.96 -16.69
C LEU A 125 -7.22 -21.84 -17.69
N GLU A 126 -7.51 -22.07 -18.98
CA GLU A 126 -7.23 -21.10 -20.04
C GLU A 126 -8.05 -19.83 -19.87
N GLU A 127 -9.36 -19.96 -19.62
CA GLU A 127 -10.24 -18.81 -19.36
C GLU A 127 -9.70 -17.96 -18.22
N CYS A 128 -9.26 -18.57 -17.11
CA CYS A 128 -8.71 -17.82 -15.99
C CYS A 128 -7.35 -17.20 -16.31
N CYS A 129 -6.39 -18.01 -16.71
CA CYS A 129 -4.98 -17.62 -16.77
C CYS A 129 -4.65 -16.75 -17.98
N ASN A 130 -5.39 -16.88 -19.07
CA ASN A 130 -5.23 -16.02 -20.22
C ASN A 130 -6.05 -14.74 -20.12
N SER A 131 -6.92 -14.57 -19.11
CA SER A 131 -7.68 -13.32 -18.93
C SER A 131 -7.33 -12.61 -17.61
N ILE A 132 -8.27 -12.58 -16.67
CA ILE A 132 -8.27 -11.81 -15.42
C ILE A 132 -7.48 -12.46 -14.28
N GLY A 133 -7.17 -13.75 -14.40
CA GLY A 133 -6.55 -14.56 -13.36
C GLY A 133 -5.04 -14.37 -13.23
N VAL A 134 -4.53 -14.73 -12.06
CA VAL A 134 -3.10 -14.91 -11.77
C VAL A 134 -2.78 -16.29 -11.24
N ALA A 135 -3.79 -17.02 -10.77
CA ALA A 135 -3.68 -18.42 -10.38
C ALA A 135 -5.03 -19.12 -10.49
N TRP A 136 -5.00 -20.45 -10.61
CA TRP A 136 -6.17 -21.29 -10.86
C TRP A 136 -6.16 -22.54 -9.98
N GLY A 137 -7.34 -23.01 -9.61
CA GLY A 137 -7.52 -24.24 -8.86
C GLY A 137 -7.56 -24.09 -7.35
N GLU A 138 -8.00 -25.15 -6.67
CA GLU A 138 -8.00 -25.25 -5.20
C GLU A 138 -6.58 -25.38 -4.64
N LEU A 139 -5.67 -25.98 -5.42
CA LEU A 139 -4.24 -26.11 -5.10
C LEU A 139 -3.42 -24.84 -5.42
N CYS A 140 -4.06 -23.75 -5.85
CA CYS A 140 -3.41 -22.48 -6.14
C CYS A 140 -2.25 -22.58 -7.17
N GLN A 141 -2.54 -23.11 -8.34
CA GLN A 141 -1.54 -23.18 -9.40
C GLN A 141 -1.36 -21.80 -10.03
N GLN A 142 -0.17 -21.20 -9.88
CA GLN A 142 0.12 -19.91 -10.50
C GLN A 142 0.06 -20.01 -12.02
N CYS A 143 -0.61 -19.04 -12.64
CA CYS A 143 -0.76 -18.98 -14.08
C CYS A 143 0.60 -18.84 -14.76
N ARG A 144 0.77 -19.59 -15.85
CA ARG A 144 1.92 -19.52 -16.74
C ARG A 144 1.49 -18.92 -18.07
N THR A 145 2.46 -18.39 -18.81
CA THR A 145 2.22 -17.83 -20.15
C THR A 145 1.79 -18.95 -21.10
N SER A 146 0.65 -18.79 -21.75
CA SER A 146 0.16 -19.71 -22.78
C SER A 146 0.73 -19.35 -24.16
N TYR A 147 0.56 -20.27 -25.13
CA TYR A 147 0.95 -20.06 -26.53
C TYR A 147 0.28 -18.82 -27.15
N CYS A 148 -1.03 -18.64 -26.93
CA CYS A 148 -1.77 -17.50 -27.45
C CYS A 148 -1.53 -16.19 -26.66
N GLY A 149 -0.89 -16.27 -25.50
CA GLY A 149 -0.70 -15.13 -24.62
C GLY A 149 -1.98 -14.69 -23.90
N ARG A 150 -1.91 -13.54 -23.23
CA ARG A 150 -3.05 -12.97 -22.48
C ARG A 150 -4.04 -12.30 -23.45
N GLY A 151 -5.33 -12.46 -23.20
CA GLY A 151 -6.45 -12.01 -24.02
C GLY A 151 -6.98 -13.06 -25.00
N TYR A 152 -6.30 -14.21 -25.13
CA TYR A 152 -6.62 -15.19 -26.18
C TYR A 152 -6.60 -16.63 -25.65
N ARG A 153 -7.49 -17.47 -26.19
CA ARG A 153 -7.54 -18.92 -25.96
C ARG A 153 -7.36 -19.69 -27.25
N GLN A 154 -6.87 -20.92 -27.16
CA GLN A 154 -6.68 -21.76 -28.34
C GLN A 154 -7.98 -22.47 -28.71
N VAL A 155 -8.42 -22.33 -29.95
CA VAL A 155 -9.60 -23.02 -30.50
C VAL A 155 -9.24 -23.54 -31.87
N ASP A 156 -9.26 -24.86 -32.05
CA ASP A 156 -8.92 -25.53 -33.31
C ASP A 156 -7.56 -25.10 -33.89
N GLY A 157 -6.57 -24.90 -33.01
CA GLY A 157 -5.22 -24.45 -33.39
C GLY A 157 -5.09 -22.96 -33.71
N THR A 158 -6.17 -22.19 -33.59
CA THR A 158 -6.15 -20.72 -33.79
C THR A 158 -6.37 -19.99 -32.47
N CYS A 159 -5.71 -18.84 -32.30
CA CYS A 159 -5.91 -18.00 -31.13
C CYS A 159 -7.15 -17.13 -31.34
N ARG A 160 -8.15 -17.29 -30.48
CA ARG A 160 -9.38 -16.50 -30.50
C ARG A 160 -9.46 -15.66 -29.25
N ASP A 161 -9.97 -14.45 -29.43
CA ASP A 161 -10.21 -13.49 -28.36
C ASP A 161 -11.06 -14.10 -27.24
N ILE A 162 -10.69 -13.81 -26.00
CA ILE A 162 -11.48 -14.16 -24.82
C ILE A 162 -12.37 -12.97 -24.50
N ASP A 163 -13.69 -13.16 -24.61
CA ASP A 163 -14.63 -12.13 -24.17
C ASP A 163 -14.66 -12.06 -22.63
N GLU A 164 -13.84 -11.20 -22.04
CA GLU A 164 -13.81 -11.05 -20.58
C GLU A 164 -15.11 -10.44 -20.03
N CYS A 165 -15.92 -9.80 -20.85
CA CYS A 165 -17.24 -9.31 -20.46
C CYS A 165 -18.26 -10.44 -20.29
N ALA A 166 -18.04 -11.59 -20.92
CA ALA A 166 -18.83 -12.80 -20.68
C ALA A 166 -18.50 -13.47 -19.33
N ILE A 167 -17.36 -13.13 -18.72
CA ILE A 167 -16.95 -13.65 -17.41
C ILE A 167 -17.73 -12.92 -16.29
N PRO A 168 -18.55 -13.62 -15.49
CA PRO A 168 -19.34 -12.94 -14.47
C PRO A 168 -18.43 -12.35 -13.38
N GLY A 169 -18.84 -11.22 -12.81
CA GLY A 169 -18.06 -10.53 -11.77
C GLY A 169 -16.93 -9.63 -12.29
N VAL A 170 -16.76 -9.53 -13.61
CA VAL A 170 -15.92 -8.51 -14.27
C VAL A 170 -16.67 -7.17 -14.36
N CYS A 171 -15.93 -6.06 -14.25
CA CYS A 171 -16.47 -4.69 -14.27
C CYS A 171 -17.66 -4.45 -13.32
N ARG A 172 -17.64 -4.99 -12.08
CA ARG A 172 -18.77 -4.78 -11.16
C ARG A 172 -19.04 -3.28 -10.98
N ARG A 173 -20.32 -2.89 -11.02
CA ARG A 173 -20.79 -1.48 -10.94
C ARG A 173 -20.36 -0.59 -12.12
N GLY A 174 -19.92 -1.17 -13.22
CA GLY A 174 -19.66 -0.47 -14.48
C GLY A 174 -20.26 -1.20 -15.67
N GLN A 175 -20.03 -0.66 -16.87
CA GLN A 175 -20.35 -1.30 -18.13
C GLN A 175 -19.07 -1.90 -18.73
N CYS A 176 -19.07 -3.20 -19.00
CA CYS A 176 -17.97 -3.87 -19.68
C CYS A 176 -18.08 -3.66 -21.20
N VAL A 177 -16.93 -3.47 -21.86
CA VAL A 177 -16.78 -3.43 -23.31
C VAL A 177 -15.63 -4.36 -23.67
N ASN A 178 -15.92 -5.36 -24.51
CA ASN A 178 -14.90 -6.28 -24.99
C ASN A 178 -14.13 -5.64 -26.15
N ASP A 179 -12.81 -5.73 -26.11
CA ASP A 179 -11.89 -5.23 -27.13
C ASP A 179 -10.98 -6.40 -27.58
N GLU A 180 -10.44 -6.37 -28.80
CA GLU A 180 -9.61 -7.50 -29.25
C GLU A 180 -8.32 -7.64 -28.40
N GLY A 181 -8.21 -8.78 -27.70
CA GLY A 181 -7.15 -9.11 -26.75
C GLY A 181 -7.31 -8.49 -25.36
N SER A 182 -8.42 -7.82 -25.06
CA SER A 182 -8.64 -7.19 -23.75
C SER A 182 -10.09 -6.73 -23.51
N PHE A 183 -10.30 -5.97 -22.44
CA PHE A 183 -11.59 -5.35 -22.15
C PHE A 183 -11.42 -4.03 -21.42
N ALA A 184 -12.44 -3.18 -21.55
CA ALA A 184 -12.53 -1.90 -20.88
C ALA A 184 -13.78 -1.82 -20.00
N CYS A 185 -13.60 -1.43 -18.73
CA CYS A 185 -14.71 -1.10 -17.85
C CYS A 185 -15.03 0.40 -17.91
N LYS A 186 -16.17 0.75 -18.50
CA LYS A 186 -16.74 2.10 -18.45
C LYS A 186 -17.42 2.31 -17.10
N CYS A 187 -16.75 3.04 -16.22
CA CYS A 187 -17.28 3.35 -14.90
C CYS A 187 -18.22 4.56 -14.92
N PRO A 188 -19.24 4.61 -14.03
CA PRO A 188 -20.07 5.79 -13.83
C PRO A 188 -19.26 7.03 -13.45
N GLN A 189 -19.84 8.22 -13.62
CA GLN A 189 -19.18 9.48 -13.25
C GLN A 189 -18.75 9.46 -11.77
N GLY A 190 -17.49 9.79 -11.49
CA GLY A 190 -16.90 9.77 -10.15
C GLY A 190 -16.32 8.42 -9.70
N TYR A 191 -16.40 7.38 -10.53
CA TYR A 191 -15.84 6.05 -10.26
C TYR A 191 -14.68 5.76 -11.22
N THR A 192 -13.75 4.91 -10.76
CA THR A 192 -12.61 4.42 -11.55
C THR A 192 -12.55 2.90 -11.49
N TYR A 193 -12.00 2.30 -12.55
CA TYR A 193 -11.83 0.86 -12.60
C TYR A 193 -10.64 0.43 -11.74
N ASP A 194 -10.91 -0.38 -10.72
CA ASP A 194 -9.90 -1.03 -9.89
C ASP A 194 -9.66 -2.44 -10.44
N LYS A 195 -8.57 -2.57 -11.20
CA LYS A 195 -8.14 -3.82 -11.84
C LYS A 195 -7.88 -4.96 -10.86
N ASP A 196 -7.50 -4.66 -9.61
CA ASP A 196 -7.24 -5.71 -8.62
C ASP A 196 -8.56 -6.27 -8.08
N LYS A 197 -9.59 -5.41 -7.98
CA LYS A 197 -10.92 -5.79 -7.50
C LYS A 197 -11.92 -6.15 -8.59
N LEU A 198 -11.56 -5.95 -9.86
CA LEU A 198 -12.40 -6.11 -11.05
C LEU A 198 -13.73 -5.36 -10.92
N GLU A 199 -13.71 -4.17 -10.33
CA GLU A 199 -14.89 -3.36 -10.09
C GLU A 199 -14.64 -1.88 -10.30
N CYS A 200 -15.68 -1.17 -10.71
CA CYS A 200 -15.74 0.27 -10.63
C CYS A 200 -15.96 0.65 -9.17
N ASN A 201 -14.91 1.15 -8.53
CA ASN A 201 -14.97 1.68 -7.20
C ASN A 201 -14.41 3.10 -7.16
N ILE A 202 -14.41 3.67 -5.97
CA ILE A 202 -14.15 5.07 -5.77
C ILE A 202 -12.72 5.17 -5.26
N ALA A 203 -11.77 5.21 -6.18
CA ALA A 203 -10.34 5.19 -5.87
C ALA A 203 -9.57 6.32 -6.55
N ILE A 204 -10.20 7.48 -6.77
CA ILE A 204 -9.42 8.70 -6.98
C ILE A 204 -9.18 9.33 -5.60
N ASN A 205 -8.00 9.09 -5.02
CA ASN A 205 -7.52 9.96 -3.96
C ASN A 205 -7.05 11.27 -4.59
N VAL A 206 -7.97 12.22 -4.76
CA VAL A 206 -7.70 13.52 -5.42
C VAL A 206 -6.60 14.28 -4.68
N CYS A 207 -6.46 14.03 -3.37
CA CYS A 207 -5.41 14.61 -2.53
C CYS A 207 -4.01 14.06 -2.87
N GLU A 208 -3.87 12.75 -3.08
CA GLU A 208 -2.59 12.12 -3.45
C GLU A 208 -2.14 12.48 -4.87
N LEU A 209 -3.10 12.71 -5.78
CA LEU A 209 -2.82 13.11 -7.15
C LEU A 209 -2.51 14.62 -7.29
N GLY A 210 -2.61 15.40 -6.21
CA GLY A 210 -2.39 16.84 -6.22
C GLY A 210 -3.40 17.63 -7.07
N ARG A 211 -4.54 17.04 -7.43
CA ARG A 211 -5.58 17.65 -8.28
C ARG A 211 -6.62 18.42 -7.45
N HIS A 212 -6.18 19.32 -6.58
CA HIS A 212 -7.06 20.08 -5.68
C HIS A 212 -6.58 21.52 -5.46
N GLU A 213 -7.46 22.39 -4.97
CA GLU A 213 -7.18 23.83 -4.78
C GLU A 213 -7.14 24.27 -3.30
N CYS A 214 -6.79 23.35 -2.39
CA CYS A 214 -6.67 23.69 -0.97
C CYS A 214 -5.44 24.56 -0.62
N SER A 215 -4.41 24.60 -1.47
CA SER A 215 -3.15 25.34 -1.22
C SER A 215 -3.24 26.78 -1.73
N PRO A 216 -2.65 27.79 -1.03
CA PRO A 216 -1.78 27.69 0.15
C PRO A 216 -2.51 27.70 1.51
N GLY A 217 -3.84 27.53 1.53
CA GLY A 217 -4.68 27.87 2.70
C GLY A 217 -5.19 26.73 3.56
N GLY A 218 -4.97 25.47 3.19
CA GLY A 218 -5.58 24.33 3.88
C GLY A 218 -5.06 22.98 3.43
N LYS A 219 -5.57 21.92 4.08
CA LYS A 219 -5.26 20.53 3.78
C LYS A 219 -6.41 19.89 3.00
N CYS A 220 -6.08 19.09 2.00
CA CYS A 220 -7.04 18.28 1.27
C CYS A 220 -7.48 17.08 2.10
N VAL A 221 -8.77 16.77 2.07
CA VAL A 221 -9.37 15.56 2.64
C VAL A 221 -10.13 14.84 1.53
N ASN A 222 -9.74 13.60 1.28
CA ASN A 222 -10.38 12.76 0.29
C ASN A 222 -11.73 12.25 0.82
N LEU A 223 -12.76 12.26 -0.02
CA LEU A 223 -14.08 11.75 0.31
C LEU A 223 -14.30 10.41 -0.41
N MET A 224 -15.01 9.49 0.25
CA MET A 224 -15.27 8.14 -0.24
C MET A 224 -16.18 8.10 -1.48
N ASN A 225 -16.65 9.24 -1.99
CA ASN A 225 -17.47 9.40 -3.19
C ASN A 225 -16.68 9.88 -4.43
N GLY A 226 -15.34 9.92 -4.34
CA GLY A 226 -14.46 10.30 -5.46
C GLY A 226 -14.26 11.81 -5.54
N ASP A 227 -14.75 12.48 -4.50
CA ASP A 227 -14.69 13.90 -4.32
C ASP A 227 -13.68 14.26 -3.23
N TYR A 228 -13.44 15.55 -3.01
CA TYR A 228 -12.58 16.01 -1.93
C TYR A 228 -13.17 17.25 -1.25
N ARG A 229 -12.69 17.58 -0.07
CA ARG A 229 -12.95 18.88 0.54
C ARG A 229 -11.69 19.46 1.15
N CYS A 230 -11.64 20.78 1.30
CA CYS A 230 -10.57 21.42 2.05
C CYS A 230 -10.92 21.59 3.52
N ILE A 231 -9.90 21.44 4.36
CA ILE A 231 -9.89 21.94 5.74
C ILE A 231 -8.94 23.15 5.75
N CYS A 232 -9.51 24.34 5.91
CA CYS A 232 -8.76 25.59 5.85
C CYS A 232 -8.11 25.94 7.19
N ASN A 233 -6.92 26.51 7.11
CA ASN A 233 -6.22 27.12 8.24
C ASN A 233 -6.97 28.38 8.72
N TRP A 234 -6.69 28.83 9.94
CA TRP A 234 -7.39 29.97 10.58
C TRP A 234 -7.38 31.30 9.79
N ARG A 235 -6.40 31.51 8.89
CA ARG A 235 -6.30 32.69 8.03
C ARG A 235 -7.12 32.61 6.74
N TYR A 236 -7.82 31.50 6.52
CA TYR A 236 -8.59 31.24 5.30
C TYR A 236 -10.04 30.88 5.66
N HIS A 237 -10.96 31.12 4.73
CA HIS A 237 -12.33 30.61 4.80
C HIS A 237 -12.51 29.53 3.74
N LEU A 238 -13.36 28.55 4.05
CA LEU A 238 -13.72 27.52 3.10
C LEU A 238 -14.69 28.13 2.08
N SER A 239 -14.40 27.96 0.80
CA SER A 239 -15.27 28.37 -0.29
C SER A 239 -16.67 27.71 -0.20
N PRO A 240 -17.72 28.29 -0.81
CA PRO A 240 -19.07 27.70 -0.79
C PRO A 240 -19.14 26.28 -1.35
N ASP A 241 -18.37 25.99 -2.40
CA ASP A 241 -18.23 24.66 -3.02
C ASP A 241 -17.34 23.70 -2.21
N ARG A 242 -16.73 24.19 -1.12
CA ARG A 242 -15.82 23.47 -0.22
C ARG A 242 -14.52 22.95 -0.87
N LYS A 243 -14.14 23.51 -2.02
CA LYS A 243 -13.00 23.08 -2.85
C LYS A 243 -11.73 23.92 -2.72
N SER A 244 -11.84 25.13 -2.18
CA SER A 244 -10.70 26.03 -2.06
C SER A 244 -10.71 26.76 -0.72
N CYS A 245 -9.53 27.21 -0.33
CA CYS A 245 -9.33 28.04 0.85
C CYS A 245 -8.97 29.45 0.40
N THR A 246 -9.87 30.39 0.65
CA THR A 246 -9.72 31.79 0.26
C THR A 246 -9.26 32.62 1.46
N PRO A 247 -8.31 33.56 1.30
CA PRO A 247 -7.85 34.37 2.42
C PRO A 247 -9.00 35.07 3.12
N ARG A 248 -9.04 35.01 4.45
CA ARG A 248 -9.89 35.91 5.22
C ARG A 248 -9.33 37.32 5.00
N ARG A 249 -10.14 38.23 4.45
CA ARG A 249 -9.76 39.64 4.32
C ARG A 249 -9.23 40.08 5.69
N SER A 250 -8.00 40.61 5.68
CA SER A 250 -7.16 40.86 6.84
C SER A 250 -7.99 41.32 8.04
N PHE A 251 -8.21 40.43 9.01
CA PHE A 251 -8.72 40.84 10.31
C PHE A 251 -7.54 41.49 11.01
N VAL A 252 -7.44 42.80 10.80
CA VAL A 252 -6.71 43.67 11.72
C VAL A 252 -7.41 43.47 13.08
N PHE A 253 -6.74 42.75 13.99
CA PHE A 253 -7.32 42.48 15.30
C PHE A 253 -7.25 43.75 16.13
N ASP A 254 -8.39 44.40 16.31
CA ASP A 254 -8.52 45.49 17.26
C ASP A 254 -8.47 44.90 18.68
N ILE A 255 -7.26 44.87 19.25
CA ILE A 255 -7.00 44.37 20.60
C ILE A 255 -7.74 45.21 21.63
N CYS A 256 -7.89 46.52 21.40
CA CYS A 256 -8.64 47.40 22.29
C CYS A 256 -10.12 47.00 22.35
N ALA A 257 -10.74 46.71 21.20
CA ALA A 257 -12.13 46.23 21.15
C ALA A 257 -12.29 44.81 21.76
N LEU A 258 -11.35 43.89 21.50
CA LEU A 258 -11.42 42.51 21.96
C LEU A 258 -11.42 42.40 23.49
N TYR A 259 -10.63 43.25 24.15
CA TYR A 259 -10.49 43.27 25.60
C TYR A 259 -11.25 44.44 26.24
N GLN A 260 -12.24 45.02 25.55
CA GLN A 260 -13.09 46.09 26.08
C GLN A 260 -12.28 47.27 26.70
N ASN A 261 -11.16 47.63 26.06
CA ASN A 261 -10.20 48.64 26.48
C ASN A 261 -9.51 48.40 27.83
N SER A 262 -9.63 47.22 28.45
CA SER A 262 -9.06 46.93 29.78
C SER A 262 -7.54 46.69 29.79
N VAL A 263 -6.90 46.65 28.63
CA VAL A 263 -5.47 46.29 28.49
C VAL A 263 -4.53 47.39 28.98
N CYS A 264 -4.97 48.65 28.94
CA CYS A 264 -4.22 49.79 29.45
C CYS A 264 -4.78 50.19 30.83
N GLU A 265 -4.30 49.56 31.90
CA GLU A 265 -4.65 49.99 33.26
C GLU A 265 -4.11 51.41 33.52
N ASN A 266 -4.98 52.37 33.89
CA ASN A 266 -4.65 53.80 34.06
C ASN A 266 -4.24 54.52 32.76
N GLY A 267 -4.92 54.17 31.66
CA GLY A 267 -4.79 54.90 30.40
C GLY A 267 -5.82 54.48 29.36
N VAL A 268 -5.70 55.05 28.17
CA VAL A 268 -6.55 54.80 27.01
C VAL A 268 -5.80 53.93 25.99
N CYS A 269 -6.44 52.84 25.56
CA CYS A 269 -5.95 51.95 24.51
C CYS A 269 -6.21 52.55 23.12
N ILE A 270 -5.17 52.64 22.29
CA ILE A 270 -5.26 53.09 20.90
C ILE A 270 -4.88 51.94 19.96
N PRO A 271 -5.76 51.52 19.03
CA PRO A 271 -5.47 50.42 18.12
C PRO A 271 -4.41 50.81 17.05
N ARG A 272 -3.47 49.89 16.78
CA ARG A 272 -2.38 50.02 15.81
C ARG A 272 -2.24 48.74 14.99
N GLY A 273 -3.02 48.61 13.92
CA GLY A 273 -3.04 47.36 13.16
C GLY A 273 -3.48 46.20 14.08
N SER A 274 -2.76 45.08 14.05
CA SER A 274 -2.97 43.95 14.99
C SER A 274 -2.21 44.13 16.31
N SER A 275 -1.96 45.37 16.71
CA SER A 275 -1.22 45.82 17.90
C SER A 275 -1.98 46.99 18.54
N TYR A 276 -1.51 47.51 19.65
CA TYR A 276 -2.11 48.65 20.36
C TYR A 276 -1.04 49.50 21.05
N GLU A 277 -1.35 50.73 21.45
CA GLU A 277 -0.49 51.56 22.30
C GLU A 277 -1.33 52.18 23.40
N CYS A 278 -0.75 52.36 24.59
CA CYS A 278 -1.42 53.03 25.70
C CYS A 278 -1.02 54.51 25.76
N ILE A 279 -2.03 55.38 25.85
CA ILE A 279 -1.86 56.78 26.24
C ILE A 279 -2.27 56.87 27.70
N CYS A 280 -1.33 57.25 28.57
CA CYS A 280 -1.53 57.14 30.01
C CYS A 280 -2.21 58.36 30.62
N ASP A 281 -2.98 58.12 31.67
CA ASP A 281 -3.65 59.16 32.45
C ASP A 281 -2.64 60.01 33.24
N GLU A 282 -3.11 61.13 33.80
CA GLU A 282 -2.26 62.02 34.59
C GLU A 282 -1.65 61.29 35.81
N GLY A 283 -0.34 61.49 36.04
CA GLY A 283 0.41 60.75 37.07
C GLY A 283 1.02 59.42 36.60
N PHE A 284 0.77 59.01 35.36
CA PHE A 284 1.36 57.82 34.74
C PHE A 284 2.13 58.17 33.46
N GLU A 285 3.12 57.35 33.11
CA GLU A 285 3.86 57.41 31.85
C GLU A 285 3.79 56.05 31.14
N ALA A 286 3.97 56.05 29.82
CA ALA A 286 3.97 54.81 29.05
C ALA A 286 5.26 54.02 29.33
N SER A 287 5.14 52.70 29.42
CA SER A 287 6.28 51.79 29.41
C SER A 287 7.13 51.96 28.14
N VAL A 288 8.36 51.43 28.16
CA VAL A 288 9.30 51.52 27.01
C VAL A 288 8.69 50.97 25.72
N ASP A 289 7.89 49.91 25.81
CA ASP A 289 7.16 49.29 24.69
C ASP A 289 5.79 49.93 24.41
N ARG A 290 5.41 50.95 25.20
CA ARG A 290 4.14 51.69 25.15
C ARG A 290 2.90 50.83 25.31
N LYS A 291 3.02 49.70 26.01
CA LYS A 291 1.94 48.72 26.21
C LYS A 291 1.27 48.80 27.56
N THR A 292 1.90 49.46 28.54
CA THR A 292 1.34 49.60 29.89
C THR A 292 1.59 51.02 30.39
N CYS A 293 0.75 51.43 31.34
CA CYS A 293 0.92 52.69 32.05
C CYS A 293 1.50 52.42 33.42
N ILE A 294 2.62 53.06 33.69
CA ILE A 294 3.42 52.93 34.91
C ILE A 294 3.39 54.27 35.63
N HIS A 295 3.39 54.28 36.96
CA HIS A 295 3.39 55.54 37.72
C HIS A 295 4.61 56.39 37.36
N LYS A 296 4.41 57.71 37.25
CA LYS A 296 5.49 58.70 37.31
C LYS A 296 6.05 58.66 38.73
N ILE A 297 7.14 57.95 38.93
CA ILE A 297 7.74 57.77 40.26
C ILE A 297 8.46 59.08 40.62
N ASP A 298 7.84 59.92 41.45
CA ASP A 298 8.55 61.05 42.06
C ASP A 298 9.53 60.52 43.10
N ILE A 299 10.74 60.20 42.64
CA ILE A 299 11.83 59.68 43.46
C ILE A 299 12.24 60.69 44.56
N CYS A 300 12.05 62.00 44.32
CA CYS A 300 12.27 63.02 45.35
C CYS A 300 11.23 62.89 46.47
N ALA A 301 9.96 62.70 46.15
CA ALA A 301 8.90 62.49 47.16
C ALA A 301 9.10 61.19 47.95
N VAL A 302 9.48 60.08 47.29
CA VAL A 302 9.77 58.79 47.93
C VAL A 302 10.88 58.93 48.98
N HIS A 303 11.92 59.69 48.66
CA HIS A 303 13.04 59.94 49.56
C HIS A 303 12.92 61.25 50.36
N ARG A 304 11.71 61.82 50.44
CA ARG A 304 11.40 63.05 51.20
C ARG A 304 12.34 64.23 50.88
N GLY A 305 12.81 64.33 49.64
CA GLY A 305 13.72 65.35 49.14
C GLY A 305 15.17 65.20 49.60
N GLN A 306 15.53 64.13 50.31
CA GLN A 306 16.85 63.98 50.97
C GLN A 306 17.95 63.41 50.06
N LEU A 307 17.68 63.22 48.77
CA LEU A 307 18.65 62.66 47.83
C LEU A 307 19.80 63.62 47.50
N CYS A 308 19.56 64.93 47.63
CA CYS A 308 20.53 65.96 47.27
C CYS A 308 21.16 66.59 48.52
N GLN A 309 22.46 66.37 48.72
CA GLN A 309 23.22 67.09 49.74
C GLN A 309 23.63 68.46 49.19
N ASN A 310 23.34 69.54 49.92
CA ASN A 310 23.59 70.94 49.52
C ASN A 310 22.88 71.39 48.22
N GLY A 311 21.73 70.78 47.93
CA GLY A 311 20.86 71.16 46.82
C GLY A 311 19.43 70.67 47.02
N GLU A 312 18.55 71.12 46.14
CA GLU A 312 17.15 70.70 46.08
C GLU A 312 16.99 69.56 45.07
N CYS A 313 16.29 68.50 45.46
CA CYS A 313 15.98 67.38 44.57
C CYS A 313 14.90 67.79 43.57
N VAL A 314 15.17 67.58 42.28
CA VAL A 314 14.19 67.79 41.21
C VAL A 314 13.94 66.45 40.51
N SER A 315 12.70 65.97 40.57
CA SER A 315 12.29 64.71 39.92
C SER A 315 12.03 64.91 38.43
N MET A 316 12.48 63.94 37.63
CA MET A 316 12.28 63.89 36.17
C MET A 316 11.90 62.46 35.76
N GLY A 317 10.60 62.14 35.80
CA GLY A 317 10.11 60.80 35.48
C GLY A 317 10.59 59.78 36.51
N ARG A 318 11.35 58.75 36.10
CA ARG A 318 11.99 57.77 37.00
C ARG A 318 13.38 58.18 37.52
N GLU A 319 13.88 59.34 37.11
CA GLU A 319 15.19 59.86 37.48
C GLU A 319 15.07 61.14 38.33
N TYR A 320 16.20 61.61 38.86
CA TYR A 320 16.31 62.90 39.53
C TYR A 320 17.63 63.59 39.22
N TYR A 321 17.66 64.89 39.45
CA TYR A 321 18.90 65.65 39.52
C TYR A 321 18.85 66.66 40.66
N CYS A 322 20.02 67.12 41.10
CA CYS A 322 20.15 68.08 42.18
C CYS A 322 20.33 69.50 41.64
N ARG A 323 19.43 70.40 42.04
CA ARG A 323 19.58 71.83 41.84
C ARG A 323 20.37 72.41 43.01
N CYS A 324 21.64 72.76 42.78
CA CYS A 324 22.55 73.13 43.86
C CYS A 324 22.28 74.50 44.48
N ASN A 325 22.50 74.58 45.79
CA ASN A 325 22.45 75.85 46.53
C ASN A 325 23.62 76.76 46.14
N PRO A 326 23.52 78.08 46.33
CA PRO A 326 24.60 79.03 46.02
C PRO A 326 25.95 78.63 46.65
N GLY A 327 27.02 78.66 45.86
CA GLY A 327 28.38 78.25 46.27
C GLY A 327 28.71 76.76 46.04
N TYR A 328 27.77 76.02 45.45
CA TYR A 328 27.93 74.63 45.03
C TYR A 328 27.57 74.46 43.55
N THR A 329 28.29 73.57 42.86
CA THR A 329 28.07 73.20 41.47
C THR A 329 27.65 71.74 41.37
N PRO A 330 26.83 71.36 40.37
CA PRO A 330 26.43 69.97 40.19
C PRO A 330 27.63 69.07 39.87
N SER A 331 27.62 67.84 40.38
CA SER A 331 28.53 66.77 39.97
C SER A 331 28.35 66.41 38.51
N TYR A 332 29.29 65.63 37.95
CA TYR A 332 29.25 65.21 36.54
C TYR A 332 27.96 64.47 36.15
N ASP A 333 27.45 63.61 37.03
CA ASP A 333 26.18 62.89 36.89
C ASP A 333 24.95 63.69 37.33
N ARG A 334 25.15 64.93 37.83
CA ARG A 334 24.12 65.85 38.37
C ARG A 334 23.30 65.29 39.54
N GLN A 335 23.74 64.21 40.17
CA GLN A 335 23.05 63.60 41.31
C GLN A 335 23.56 64.10 42.68
N SER A 336 24.55 64.99 42.70
CA SER A 336 25.06 65.61 43.93
C SER A 336 25.58 67.03 43.68
N CYS A 337 25.77 67.80 44.75
CA CYS A 337 26.29 69.16 44.68
C CYS A 337 27.64 69.26 45.40
N VAL A 338 28.67 69.62 44.65
CA VAL A 338 30.05 69.75 45.14
C VAL A 338 30.41 71.22 45.32
N ARG A 339 31.22 71.52 46.33
CA ARG A 339 31.59 72.90 46.64
C ARG A 339 32.54 73.42 45.57
N GLU A 340 32.31 74.65 45.12
CA GLU A 340 33.19 75.32 44.18
C GLU A 340 34.57 75.53 44.84
N LEU A 341 35.58 74.75 44.46
CA LEU A 341 36.94 74.99 44.89
C LEU A 341 37.44 76.21 44.13
N ARG A 342 37.49 77.37 44.81
CA ARG A 342 38.27 78.50 44.32
C ARG A 342 39.72 78.05 44.22
N LEU A 343 40.18 77.79 43.00
CA LEU A 343 41.60 77.80 42.71
C LEU A 343 42.06 79.24 42.92
N ASN A 344 42.66 79.51 44.08
CA ASN A 344 43.52 80.67 44.22
C ASN A 344 44.69 80.44 43.27
N VAL A 345 44.68 81.15 42.13
CA VAL A 345 45.88 81.37 41.32
C VAL A 345 46.81 82.30 42.07
#